data_AF-A0ABD7RTK1-F1
#
_entry.id   AF-A0ABD7RTK1-F1
#
_cell.length_a   1.000
_cell.length_b   1.000
_cell.length_c   1.000
_cell.angle_alpha   90.00
_cell.angle_beta   90.00
_cell.angle_gamma   90.00
#
_symmetry.space_group_name_H-M   'P 1'
#
loop_
_entity.id
_entity.type
_entity.pdbx_description
1 polymer ?
#
loop_
_entity_poly.entity_id
_entity_poly.type
_entity_poly.pdbx_seq_one_letter_code
_entity_poly.pdbx_strand_id
1 'polypeptide(L)'
;MDEILRAKRYGDYARVEALINEALQGGAVNEARYRELLFLRLDVLCLQKKYEEARDYLDSSGFKEASFAYLKAIRSATDSVSSLPWFEKKIRAYVDTYGGYEHELFNLAVLYNFWGLKDRAFFTLQKRFDYLIAENIRQLPAARRAERKWSALAHQALLDVRSCFAASGLEFFLMSGTLLGVVRDGQLLEHDYDIDIGVDDRVGFESVLSAMFGSGCFSYISGFQNAFVCFMHVNGVKVDIFFHYAALGDTYRHRSRYVAWDNTRFALAETNFLGKRFLVPEDTSQYLTENYGDWSRPVAHYDAYLDTPNLVILCMDDMLFQLIFKMTDAYFVNDVAMFGRLCEKYVELSGDNRYVGLVTDL
;
A
#
# COMPACT_ATOMS: atom_id res chain seq x y z
N MET A 1 23.68 7.10 6.39
CA MET A 1 22.38 6.62 5.86
C MET A 1 21.24 7.16 6.70
N ASP A 2 21.30 6.99 8.02
CA ASP A 2 20.25 7.48 8.95
C ASP A 2 19.90 8.96 8.78
N GLU A 3 20.91 9.83 8.61
CA GLU A 3 20.69 11.26 8.38
C GLU A 3 19.98 11.52 7.03
N ILE A 4 20.31 10.75 5.99
CA ILE A 4 19.67 10.86 4.67
C ILE A 4 18.21 10.44 4.76
N LEU A 5 17.95 9.30 5.41
CA LEU A 5 16.59 8.81 5.63
C LEU A 5 15.79 9.78 6.50
N ARG A 6 16.42 10.39 7.50
CA ARG A 6 15.81 11.43 8.33
C ARG A 6 15.44 12.65 7.51
N ALA A 7 16.35 13.19 6.70
CA ALA A 7 16.06 14.33 5.83
C ALA A 7 14.92 14.03 4.85
N LYS A 8 14.90 12.82 4.24
CA LYS A 8 13.79 12.37 3.37
C LYS A 8 12.46 12.33 4.12
N ARG A 9 12.44 11.88 5.39
CA ARG A 9 11.22 11.86 6.23
C ARG A 9 10.60 13.24 6.43
N TYR A 10 11.44 14.27 6.56
CA TYR A 10 10.99 15.66 6.72
C TYR A 10 10.71 16.38 5.39
N GLY A 11 10.85 15.69 4.25
CA GLY A 11 10.72 16.34 2.95
C GLY A 11 11.85 17.31 2.60
N ASP A 12 12.96 17.30 3.36
CA ASP A 12 14.16 18.11 3.07
C ASP A 12 15.00 17.44 1.98
N TYR A 13 14.45 17.43 0.78
CA TYR A 13 15.03 16.76 -0.38
C TYR A 13 16.36 17.39 -0.82
N ALA A 14 16.55 18.69 -0.59
CA ALA A 14 17.83 19.35 -0.84
C ALA A 14 18.93 18.82 0.09
N ARG A 15 18.64 18.65 1.38
CA ARG A 15 19.58 18.01 2.33
C ARG A 15 19.84 16.55 1.97
N VAL A 16 18.82 15.82 1.51
CA VAL A 16 19.00 14.45 1.01
C VAL A 16 19.98 14.41 -0.14
N GLU A 17 19.80 15.25 -1.16
CA GLU A 17 20.69 15.30 -2.32
C GLU A 17 22.14 15.63 -1.90
N ALA A 18 22.32 16.62 -1.01
CA ALA A 18 23.63 17.01 -0.48
C ALA A 18 24.32 15.86 0.26
N LEU A 19 23.63 15.20 1.18
CA LEU A 19 24.19 14.07 1.93
C LEU A 19 24.51 12.87 1.04
N ILE A 20 23.73 12.62 -0.01
CA ILE A 20 24.05 11.58 -1.01
C ILE A 20 25.33 11.96 -1.78
N ASN A 21 25.49 13.22 -2.18
CA ASN A 21 26.71 13.68 -2.87
C ASN A 21 27.95 13.52 -1.97
N GLU A 22 27.87 13.94 -0.71
CA GLU A 22 28.93 13.75 0.29
C GLU A 22 29.28 12.25 0.44
N ALA A 23 28.27 11.39 0.54
CA ALA A 23 28.45 9.94 0.68
C ALA A 23 29.13 9.30 -0.55
N LEU A 24 28.86 9.80 -1.75
CA LEU A 24 29.48 9.32 -2.99
C LEU A 24 30.90 9.86 -3.20
N GLN A 25 31.23 11.04 -2.66
CA GLN A 25 32.57 11.63 -2.74
C GLN A 25 33.55 11.10 -1.67
N GLY A 26 33.04 10.63 -0.53
CA GLY A 26 33.83 10.27 0.66
C GLY A 26 34.66 8.97 0.62
N GLY A 27 34.89 8.35 -0.53
CA GLY A 27 35.71 7.13 -0.68
C GLY A 27 34.98 5.92 -1.27
N ALA A 28 35.60 4.73 -1.21
CA ALA A 28 35.10 3.50 -1.84
C ALA A 28 33.75 3.05 -1.25
N VAL A 29 32.65 3.52 -1.84
CA VAL A 29 31.30 3.02 -1.56
C VAL A 29 31.20 1.62 -2.14
N ASN A 30 30.90 0.62 -1.30
CA ASN A 30 30.64 -0.71 -1.81
C ASN A 30 29.37 -0.72 -2.69
N GLU A 31 29.26 -1.70 -3.58
CA GLU A 31 28.18 -1.77 -4.57
C GLU A 31 26.78 -1.76 -3.93
N ALA A 32 26.60 -2.44 -2.80
CA ALA A 32 25.33 -2.48 -2.08
C ALA A 32 24.89 -1.09 -1.58
N ARG A 33 25.82 -0.33 -0.98
CA ARG A 33 25.56 1.02 -0.48
C ARG A 33 25.39 2.01 -1.62
N TYR A 34 26.13 1.84 -2.72
CA TYR A 34 25.95 2.65 -3.93
C TYR A 34 24.54 2.46 -4.50
N ARG A 35 24.08 1.21 -4.61
CA ARG A 35 22.72 0.86 -5.04
C ARG A 35 21.65 1.52 -4.17
N GLU A 36 21.79 1.44 -2.84
CA GLU A 36 20.84 2.09 -1.93
C GLU A 36 20.78 3.61 -2.13
N LEU A 37 21.93 4.26 -2.25
CA LEU A 37 22.02 5.70 -2.50
C LEU A 37 21.43 6.09 -3.87
N LEU A 38 21.66 5.28 -4.90
CA LEU A 38 21.12 5.48 -6.24
C LEU A 38 19.60 5.46 -6.23
N PHE A 39 18.97 4.43 -5.66
CA PHE A 39 17.51 4.36 -5.60
C PHE A 39 16.92 5.44 -4.70
N LEU A 40 17.61 5.79 -3.62
CA LEU A 40 17.18 6.88 -2.75
C LEU A 40 17.18 8.22 -3.48
N ARG A 41 18.19 8.49 -4.30
CA ARG A 41 18.25 9.69 -5.15
C ARG A 41 17.14 9.70 -6.20
N LEU A 42 16.91 8.58 -6.89
CA LEU A 42 15.84 8.47 -7.88
C LEU A 42 14.47 8.72 -7.27
N ASP A 43 14.18 8.12 -6.11
CA ASP A 43 12.96 8.36 -5.34
C ASP A 43 12.77 9.86 -5.05
N VAL A 44 13.84 10.54 -4.60
CA VAL A 44 13.82 11.96 -4.21
C VAL A 44 13.59 12.87 -5.41
N LEU A 45 14.30 12.64 -6.52
CA LEU A 45 14.08 13.38 -7.77
C LEU A 45 12.63 13.24 -8.24
N CYS A 46 12.06 12.03 -8.19
CA CYS A 46 10.66 11.80 -8.57
C CYS A 46 9.67 12.49 -7.62
N LEU A 47 9.94 12.49 -6.30
CA LEU A 47 9.13 13.22 -5.31
C LEU A 47 9.14 14.73 -5.54
N GLN A 48 10.26 15.27 -6.03
CA GLN A 48 10.40 16.66 -6.45
C GLN A 48 9.86 16.95 -7.86
N LYS A 49 9.26 15.94 -8.52
CA LYS A 49 8.77 16.01 -9.91
C LYS A 49 9.86 16.31 -10.95
N LYS A 50 11.12 16.02 -10.61
CA LYS A 50 12.29 16.14 -11.50
C LYS A 50 12.49 14.85 -12.31
N TYR A 51 11.49 14.49 -13.10
CA TYR A 51 11.47 13.19 -13.77
C TYR A 51 12.53 13.05 -14.87
N GLU A 52 12.82 14.12 -15.60
CA GLU A 52 13.88 14.14 -16.62
C GLU A 52 15.26 13.92 -15.99
N GLU A 53 15.59 14.66 -14.92
CA GLU A 53 16.83 14.45 -14.15
C GLU A 53 16.92 13.00 -13.61
N ALA A 54 15.80 12.42 -13.17
CA ALA A 54 15.78 11.03 -12.71
C ALA A 54 16.09 10.03 -13.84
N ARG A 55 15.55 10.26 -15.05
CA ARG A 55 15.86 9.43 -16.23
C ARG A 55 17.32 9.56 -16.64
N ASP A 56 17.84 10.77 -16.72
CA ASP A 56 19.24 11.03 -17.06
C ASP A 56 20.19 10.41 -16.03
N TYR A 57 19.85 10.50 -14.75
CA TYR A 57 20.62 9.88 -13.68
C TYR A 57 20.62 8.35 -13.80
N LEU A 58 19.46 7.73 -14.08
CA LEU A 58 19.38 6.29 -14.30
C LEU A 58 20.18 5.86 -15.53
N ASP A 59 20.12 6.62 -16.63
CA ASP A 59 20.83 6.35 -17.88
C ASP A 59 22.35 6.45 -17.70
N SER A 60 22.82 7.52 -17.05
CA SER A 60 24.25 7.77 -16.80
C SER A 60 24.86 6.83 -15.76
N SER A 61 24.06 6.32 -14.82
CA SER A 61 24.55 5.38 -13.80
C SER A 61 25.05 4.05 -14.38
N GLY A 62 24.57 3.66 -15.57
CA GLY A 62 24.82 2.34 -16.16
C GLY A 62 24.24 1.17 -15.35
N PHE A 63 23.52 1.44 -14.25
CA PHE A 63 23.06 0.44 -13.31
C PHE A 63 21.95 -0.41 -13.90
N LYS A 64 22.11 -1.73 -13.83
CA LYS A 64 21.16 -2.75 -14.31
C LYS A 64 21.16 -3.92 -13.35
N GLU A 65 19.99 -4.28 -12.83
CA GLU A 65 19.82 -5.49 -12.01
C GLU A 65 18.40 -6.06 -12.15
N ALA A 66 18.27 -7.36 -11.90
CA ALA A 66 16.99 -8.07 -11.81
C ALA A 66 16.33 -7.81 -10.45
N SER A 67 16.01 -6.56 -10.13
CA SER A 67 15.39 -6.18 -8.85
C SER A 67 14.07 -5.45 -9.01
N PHE A 68 13.17 -5.66 -8.05
CA PHE A 68 11.92 -4.90 -7.95
C PHE A 68 12.19 -3.39 -7.79
N ALA A 69 13.25 -3.02 -7.07
CA ALA A 69 13.64 -1.62 -6.88
C ALA A 69 14.00 -0.95 -8.22
N TYR A 70 14.70 -1.68 -9.10
CA TYR A 70 15.05 -1.21 -10.43
C TYR A 70 13.83 -0.96 -11.31
N LEU A 71 12.93 -1.95 -11.41
CA LEU A 71 11.67 -1.81 -12.16
C LEU A 71 10.79 -0.68 -11.59
N LYS A 72 10.72 -0.55 -10.26
CA LYS A 72 10.02 0.55 -9.59
C LYS A 72 10.63 1.90 -9.95
N ALA A 73 11.96 2.02 -10.00
CA ALA A 73 12.65 3.26 -10.33
C ALA A 73 12.37 3.69 -11.78
N ILE A 74 12.45 2.75 -12.74
CA ILE A 74 12.06 2.99 -14.14
C ILE A 74 10.61 3.49 -14.21
N ARG A 75 9.70 2.79 -13.53
CA ARG A 75 8.28 3.16 -13.48
C ARG A 75 8.06 4.56 -12.89
N SER A 76 8.72 4.88 -11.78
CA SER A 76 8.54 6.15 -11.07
C SER A 76 9.09 7.36 -11.85
N ALA A 77 10.11 7.15 -12.68
CA ALA A 77 10.67 8.16 -13.57
C ALA A 77 9.87 8.33 -14.89
N THR A 78 8.82 7.53 -15.09
CA THR A 78 7.91 7.60 -16.24
C THR A 78 6.65 8.33 -15.84
N ASP A 79 6.67 9.65 -16.02
CA ASP A 79 5.66 10.57 -15.52
C ASP A 79 4.45 10.75 -16.44
N SER A 80 4.61 10.50 -17.73
CA SER A 80 3.61 10.81 -18.74
C SER A 80 3.78 9.98 -20.02
N VAL A 81 2.82 10.12 -20.95
CA VAL A 81 2.85 9.41 -22.24
C VAL A 81 4.07 9.78 -23.08
N SER A 82 4.61 11.00 -22.95
CA SER A 82 5.80 11.43 -23.70
C SER A 82 7.07 10.69 -23.27
N SER A 83 7.13 10.20 -22.03
CA SER A 83 8.25 9.42 -21.51
C SER A 83 8.07 7.90 -21.65
N LEU A 84 6.91 7.45 -22.17
CA LEU A 84 6.64 6.04 -22.42
C LEU A 84 7.67 5.37 -23.36
N PRO A 85 8.15 5.98 -24.46
CA PRO A 85 9.19 5.36 -25.28
C PRO A 85 10.50 5.08 -24.53
N TRP A 86 10.85 5.93 -23.55
CA TRP A 86 12.01 5.69 -22.68
C TRP A 86 11.78 4.49 -21.76
N PHE A 87 10.59 4.39 -21.17
CA PHE A 87 10.18 3.25 -20.35
C PHE A 87 10.22 1.94 -21.16
N GLU A 88 9.59 1.91 -22.34
CA GLU A 88 9.54 0.73 -23.21
C GLU A 88 10.95 0.27 -23.59
N LYS A 89 11.85 1.21 -23.91
CA LYS A 89 13.26 0.90 -24.17
C LYS A 89 13.95 0.26 -22.97
N LYS A 90 13.73 0.78 -21.75
CA LYS A 90 14.33 0.27 -20.52
C LYS A 90 13.82 -1.11 -20.13
N ILE A 91 12.51 -1.28 -20.20
CA ILE A 91 11.87 -2.55 -19.88
C ILE A 91 12.21 -3.62 -20.91
N ARG A 92 12.23 -3.30 -22.20
CA ARG A 92 12.70 -4.25 -23.22
C ARG A 92 14.13 -4.70 -22.96
N ALA A 93 15.04 -3.77 -22.66
CA ALA A 93 16.41 -4.12 -22.31
C ALA A 93 16.50 -4.98 -21.03
N TYR A 94 15.62 -4.76 -20.06
CA TYR A 94 15.49 -5.62 -18.87
C TYR A 94 15.05 -7.04 -19.26
N VAL A 95 13.97 -7.17 -20.03
CA VAL A 95 13.41 -8.46 -20.46
C VAL A 95 14.42 -9.22 -21.34
N ASP A 96 15.11 -8.54 -22.25
CA ASP A 96 16.15 -9.14 -23.10
C ASP A 96 17.32 -9.69 -22.26
N THR A 97 17.60 -9.08 -21.11
CA THR A 97 18.74 -9.47 -20.24
C THR A 97 18.35 -10.53 -19.21
N TYR A 98 17.18 -10.39 -18.58
CA TYR A 98 16.78 -11.17 -17.40
C TYR A 98 15.56 -12.06 -17.63
N GLY A 99 14.92 -11.95 -18.80
CA GLY A 99 13.61 -12.53 -19.05
C GLY A 99 12.50 -11.80 -18.29
N GLY A 100 11.34 -12.45 -18.20
CA GLY A 100 10.21 -11.97 -17.41
C GLY A 100 9.28 -11.01 -18.15
N TYR A 101 8.70 -11.45 -19.26
CA TYR A 101 7.72 -10.66 -20.03
C TYR A 101 6.50 -10.24 -19.18
N GLU A 102 6.12 -11.06 -18.20
CA GLU A 102 5.10 -10.74 -17.22
C GLU A 102 5.45 -9.50 -16.37
N HIS A 103 6.74 -9.22 -16.15
CA HIS A 103 7.17 -8.03 -15.43
C HIS A 103 6.98 -6.77 -16.28
N GLU A 104 7.24 -6.85 -17.60
CA GLU A 104 6.93 -5.76 -18.52
C GLU A 104 5.45 -5.40 -18.48
N LEU A 105 4.59 -6.41 -18.66
CA LEU A 105 3.14 -6.22 -18.65
C LEU A 105 2.65 -5.68 -17.30
N PHE A 106 3.19 -6.19 -16.18
CA PHE A 106 2.85 -5.67 -14.85
C PHE A 106 3.16 -4.17 -14.72
N ASN A 107 4.38 -3.76 -15.08
CA ASN A 107 4.80 -2.38 -14.92
C ASN A 107 4.03 -1.43 -15.84
N LEU A 108 3.72 -1.85 -17.07
CA LEU A 108 2.85 -1.10 -17.99
C LEU A 108 1.43 -0.95 -17.44
N ALA A 109 0.83 -2.03 -16.94
CA ALA A 109 -0.51 -2.01 -16.38
C ALA A 109 -0.62 -1.03 -15.19
N VAL A 110 0.39 -1.01 -14.31
CA VAL A 110 0.45 -0.07 -13.19
C VAL A 110 0.58 1.38 -13.66
N LEU A 111 1.40 1.66 -14.68
CA LEU A 111 1.51 3.02 -15.25
C LEU A 111 0.20 3.50 -15.87
N TYR A 112 -0.42 2.67 -16.70
CA TYR A 112 -1.71 3.00 -17.30
C TYR A 112 -2.77 3.23 -16.24
N ASN A 113 -2.80 2.41 -15.18
CA ASN A 113 -3.76 2.62 -14.11
C ASN A 113 -3.52 3.94 -13.38
N PHE A 114 -2.25 4.27 -13.12
CA PHE A 114 -1.84 5.51 -12.48
C PHE A 114 -2.23 6.75 -13.30
N TRP A 115 -2.04 6.72 -14.63
CA TRP A 115 -2.45 7.77 -15.56
C TRP A 115 -3.95 7.80 -15.86
N GLY A 116 -4.74 6.89 -15.30
CA GLY A 116 -6.19 6.82 -15.52
C GLY A 116 -6.58 6.25 -16.89
N LEU A 117 -5.65 5.61 -17.61
CA LEU A 117 -5.92 4.90 -18.87
C LEU A 117 -6.49 3.49 -18.57
N LYS A 118 -7.70 3.46 -17.99
CA LYS A 118 -8.29 2.25 -17.38
C LYS A 118 -8.38 1.06 -18.34
N ASP A 119 -8.89 1.26 -19.55
CA ASP A 119 -8.99 0.18 -20.55
C ASP A 119 -7.64 -0.45 -20.87
N ARG A 120 -6.60 0.37 -21.04
CA ARG A 120 -5.24 -0.11 -21.34
C ARG A 120 -4.64 -0.84 -20.15
N ALA A 121 -4.85 -0.31 -18.95
CA ALA A 121 -4.39 -0.91 -17.71
C ALA A 121 -5.00 -2.29 -17.51
N PHE A 122 -6.32 -2.37 -17.63
CA PHE A 122 -7.09 -3.60 -17.50
C PHE A 122 -6.69 -4.64 -18.54
N PHE A 123 -6.66 -4.27 -19.83
CA PHE A 123 -6.26 -5.17 -20.91
C PHE A 123 -4.83 -5.70 -20.73
N THR A 124 -3.91 -4.84 -20.31
CA THR A 124 -2.49 -5.23 -20.12
C THR A 124 -2.34 -6.16 -18.91
N LEU A 125 -3.09 -5.92 -17.84
CA LEU A 125 -3.09 -6.80 -16.67
C LEU A 125 -3.72 -8.17 -16.99
N GLN A 126 -4.82 -8.21 -17.76
CA GLN A 126 -5.39 -9.47 -18.26
C GLN A 126 -4.37 -10.23 -19.10
N LYS A 127 -3.73 -9.56 -20.07
CA LYS A 127 -2.70 -10.16 -20.91
C LYS A 127 -1.55 -10.74 -20.08
N ARG A 128 -1.14 -10.06 -19.00
CA ARG A 128 -0.13 -10.59 -18.07
C ARG A 128 -0.60 -11.89 -17.46
N PHE A 129 -1.83 -11.90 -16.93
CA PHE A 129 -2.34 -13.07 -16.24
C PHE A 129 -2.50 -14.26 -17.19
N ASP A 130 -3.05 -14.03 -18.39
CA ASP A 130 -3.18 -15.04 -19.44
C ASP A 130 -1.81 -15.62 -19.84
N TYR A 131 -0.76 -14.78 -19.91
CA TYR A 131 0.61 -15.23 -20.18
C TYR A 131 1.16 -16.13 -19.05
N LEU A 132 0.96 -15.75 -17.79
CA LEU A 132 1.38 -16.55 -16.63
C LEU A 132 0.69 -17.92 -16.60
N ILE A 133 -0.58 -17.98 -17.01
CA ILE A 133 -1.33 -19.23 -17.14
C ILE A 133 -0.76 -20.08 -18.28
N ALA A 134 -0.61 -19.50 -19.47
CA ALA A 134 -0.15 -20.20 -20.66
C ALA A 134 1.25 -20.81 -20.49
N GLU A 135 2.15 -20.08 -19.83
CA GLU A 135 3.52 -20.53 -19.55
C GLU A 135 3.64 -21.32 -18.24
N ASN A 136 2.51 -21.52 -17.53
CA ASN A 136 2.44 -22.16 -16.21
C ASN A 136 3.48 -21.60 -15.20
N ILE A 137 3.66 -20.29 -15.20
CA ILE A 137 4.62 -19.61 -14.33
C ILE A 137 4.02 -19.46 -12.93
N ARG A 138 4.61 -20.17 -11.97
CA ARG A 138 4.26 -20.11 -10.54
C ARG A 138 5.52 -19.96 -9.70
N GLN A 139 5.38 -19.44 -8.48
CA GLN A 139 6.43 -19.44 -7.47
C GLN A 139 5.96 -20.17 -6.22
N LEU A 140 6.86 -20.96 -5.63
CA LEU A 140 6.63 -21.47 -4.28
C LEU A 140 6.53 -20.28 -3.32
N PRO A 141 5.60 -20.30 -2.36
CA PRO A 141 5.51 -19.27 -1.33
C PRO A 141 6.89 -19.08 -0.70
N ALA A 142 7.37 -17.83 -0.67
CA ALA A 142 8.61 -17.53 0.04
C ALA A 142 8.50 -18.07 1.47
N ALA A 143 9.57 -18.70 1.98
CA ALA A 143 9.60 -19.18 3.36
C ALA A 143 9.15 -18.06 4.30
N ARG A 144 8.27 -18.38 5.27
CA ARG A 144 7.78 -17.41 6.26
C ARG A 144 8.98 -16.61 6.78
N ARG A 145 8.94 -15.30 6.56
CA ARG A 145 9.95 -14.38 7.12
C ARG A 145 10.00 -14.63 8.63
N ALA A 146 11.21 -14.73 9.19
CA ALA A 146 11.39 -14.97 10.62
C ALA A 146 10.48 -14.07 11.46
N GLU A 147 9.90 -14.61 12.54
CA GLU A 147 9.02 -13.90 13.46
C GLU A 147 9.70 -12.60 13.93
N ARG A 148 9.33 -11.49 13.29
CA ARG A 148 9.54 -10.17 13.88
C ARG A 148 8.67 -10.15 15.14
N LYS A 149 9.14 -9.54 16.22
CA LYS A 149 8.29 -9.21 17.39
C LYS A 149 7.28 -8.12 17.00
N TRP A 150 6.42 -8.43 16.04
CA TRP A 150 5.49 -7.51 15.38
C TRP A 150 4.65 -6.76 16.41
N SER A 151 4.03 -7.49 17.33
CA SER A 151 3.20 -6.92 18.41
C SER A 151 3.91 -5.80 19.17
N ALA A 152 5.16 -5.99 19.60
CA ALA A 152 5.91 -4.96 20.32
C ALA A 152 6.22 -3.74 19.44
N LEU A 153 6.54 -3.95 18.16
CA LEU A 153 6.81 -2.87 17.21
C LEU A 153 5.53 -2.07 16.90
N ALA A 154 4.41 -2.76 16.74
CA ALA A 154 3.10 -2.17 16.46
C ALA A 154 2.57 -1.41 17.68
N HIS A 155 2.70 -1.95 18.90
CA HIS A 155 2.39 -1.22 20.13
C HIS A 155 3.18 0.08 20.24
N GLN A 156 4.49 0.04 19.97
CA GLN A 156 5.32 1.25 19.97
C GLN A 156 4.85 2.27 18.93
N ALA A 157 4.61 1.82 17.69
CA ALA A 157 4.14 2.70 16.62
C ALA A 157 2.78 3.36 16.97
N LEU A 158 1.83 2.61 17.54
CA LEU A 158 0.54 3.17 17.97
C LEU A 158 0.69 4.22 19.09
N LEU A 159 1.59 3.98 20.05
CA LEU A 159 1.89 4.94 21.12
C LEU A 159 2.59 6.20 20.60
N ASP A 160 3.44 6.06 19.58
CA ASP A 160 4.09 7.18 18.92
C ASP A 160 3.08 8.00 18.11
N VAL A 161 2.17 7.37 17.35
CA VAL A 161 1.02 8.05 16.71
C VAL A 161 0.22 8.84 17.74
N ARG A 162 -0.09 8.23 18.89
CA ARG A 162 -0.79 8.93 19.99
C ARG A 162 -0.05 10.15 20.48
N SER A 163 1.28 10.06 20.62
CA SER A 163 2.10 11.17 21.08
C SER A 163 2.14 12.31 20.05
N CYS A 164 2.21 11.99 18.76
CA CYS A 164 2.12 12.96 17.66
C CYS A 164 0.79 13.72 17.67
N PHE A 165 -0.32 12.98 17.68
CA PHE A 165 -1.67 13.55 17.65
C PHE A 165 -1.92 14.43 18.87
N ALA A 166 -1.56 13.96 20.08
CA ALA A 166 -1.71 14.73 21.30
C ALA A 166 -0.87 16.02 21.30
N ALA A 167 0.36 15.99 20.78
CA ALA A 167 1.23 17.17 20.68
C ALA A 167 0.66 18.24 19.72
N SER A 168 -0.15 17.82 18.75
CA SER A 168 -0.81 18.70 17.77
C SER A 168 -2.26 19.03 18.13
N GLY A 169 -2.76 18.60 19.30
CA GLY A 169 -4.16 18.81 19.70
C GLY A 169 -5.17 18.08 18.83
N LEU A 170 -4.75 17.00 18.16
CA LEU A 170 -5.59 16.17 17.31
C LEU A 170 -6.04 14.91 18.06
N GLU A 171 -7.19 14.38 17.67
CA GLU A 171 -7.71 13.11 18.15
C GLU A 171 -7.89 12.12 16.98
N PHE A 172 -7.80 10.84 17.29
CA PHE A 172 -8.09 9.73 16.38
C PHE A 172 -8.78 8.63 17.19
N PHE A 173 -9.41 7.69 16.49
CA PHE A 173 -10.00 6.50 17.08
C PHE A 173 -9.44 5.23 16.42
N LEU A 174 -9.46 4.12 17.15
CA LEU A 174 -9.07 2.82 16.63
C LEU A 174 -10.16 2.30 15.72
N MET A 175 -9.80 1.70 14.58
CA MET A 175 -10.74 1.13 13.62
C MET A 175 -10.23 -0.19 13.04
N SER A 176 -11.06 -0.85 12.21
CA SER A 176 -10.70 -2.04 11.43
C SER A 176 -9.93 -3.11 12.24
N GLY A 177 -8.84 -3.67 11.70
CA GLY A 177 -8.09 -4.77 12.33
C GLY A 177 -7.47 -4.38 13.66
N THR A 178 -7.10 -3.10 13.80
CA THR A 178 -6.58 -2.54 15.05
C THR A 178 -7.63 -2.54 16.15
N LEU A 179 -8.85 -2.06 15.88
CA LEU A 179 -9.95 -2.13 16.84
C LEU A 179 -10.34 -3.57 17.16
N LEU A 180 -10.45 -4.42 16.13
CA LEU A 180 -10.82 -5.83 16.27
C LEU A 180 -9.87 -6.56 17.22
N GLY A 181 -8.56 -6.41 17.04
CA GLY A 181 -7.56 -7.01 17.93
C GLY A 181 -7.71 -6.51 19.36
N VAL A 182 -7.84 -5.20 19.56
CA VAL A 182 -7.98 -4.61 20.90
C VAL A 182 -9.20 -5.14 21.64
N VAL A 183 -10.34 -5.28 20.95
CA VAL A 183 -11.62 -5.65 21.56
C VAL A 183 -11.76 -7.16 21.74
N ARG A 184 -11.34 -7.95 20.75
CA ARG A 184 -11.51 -9.42 20.77
C ARG A 184 -10.36 -10.12 21.49
N ASP A 185 -9.13 -9.72 21.20
CA ASP A 185 -7.92 -10.46 21.61
C ASP A 185 -7.17 -9.73 22.74
N GLY A 186 -7.56 -8.49 23.06
CA GLY A 186 -6.87 -7.65 24.06
C GLY A 186 -5.48 -7.20 23.63
N GLN A 187 -5.14 -7.36 22.34
CA GLN A 187 -3.84 -7.07 21.74
C GLN A 187 -3.98 -6.80 20.24
N LEU A 188 -2.99 -6.18 19.62
CA LEU A 188 -2.98 -6.05 18.15
C LEU A 188 -2.85 -7.44 17.50
N LEU A 189 -3.54 -7.63 16.36
CA LEU A 189 -3.55 -8.89 15.63
C LEU A 189 -2.13 -9.26 15.13
N GLU A 190 -1.64 -10.45 15.49
CA GLU A 190 -0.26 -10.86 15.18
C GLU A 190 0.04 -11.07 13.70
N HIS A 191 -0.98 -11.43 12.94
CA HIS A 191 -0.90 -11.67 11.50
C HIS A 191 -1.16 -10.42 10.67
N ASP A 192 -1.50 -9.31 11.33
CA ASP A 192 -1.71 -8.04 10.66
C ASP A 192 -0.37 -7.37 10.35
N TYR A 193 -0.34 -6.50 9.34
CA TYR A 193 0.90 -5.85 8.89
C TYR A 193 0.87 -4.33 8.98
N ASP A 194 -0.20 -3.79 9.55
CA ASP A 194 -0.41 -2.36 9.73
C ASP A 194 -1.23 -2.02 10.98
N ILE A 195 -1.39 -0.72 11.18
CA ILE A 195 -2.25 -0.12 12.18
C ILE A 195 -3.25 0.73 11.40
N ASP A 196 -4.53 0.50 11.64
CA ASP A 196 -5.64 1.28 11.08
C ASP A 196 -6.21 2.22 12.14
N ILE A 197 -6.24 3.51 11.82
CA ILE A 197 -6.90 4.52 12.66
C ILE A 197 -7.81 5.42 11.85
N GLY A 198 -8.89 5.87 12.50
CA GLY A 198 -9.85 6.80 11.94
C GLY A 198 -9.67 8.20 12.48
N VAL A 199 -9.87 9.20 11.62
CA VAL A 199 -9.97 10.62 11.99
C VAL A 199 -11.23 11.21 11.40
N ASP A 200 -11.78 12.21 12.08
CA ASP A 200 -12.85 13.04 11.51
C ASP A 200 -12.29 13.85 10.32
N ASP A 201 -13.05 13.96 9.23
CA ASP A 201 -12.62 14.64 8.01
C ASP A 201 -12.28 16.13 8.23
N ARG A 202 -12.89 16.77 9.23
CA ARG A 202 -12.62 18.16 9.61
C ARG A 202 -11.20 18.38 10.15
N VAL A 203 -10.50 17.33 10.60
CA VAL A 203 -9.08 17.42 10.96
C VAL A 203 -8.25 17.90 9.78
N GLY A 204 -8.62 17.47 8.55
CA GLY A 204 -7.96 17.85 7.32
C GLY A 204 -6.63 17.13 7.09
N PHE A 205 -6.33 16.89 5.81
CA PHE A 205 -5.17 16.11 5.37
C PHE A 205 -3.83 16.70 5.83
N GLU A 206 -3.65 18.02 5.67
CA GLU A 206 -2.41 18.71 6.00
C GLU A 206 -2.10 18.72 7.52
N SER A 207 -3.14 18.75 8.36
CA SER A 207 -2.97 18.69 9.81
C SER A 207 -2.39 17.34 10.24
N VAL A 208 -2.88 16.24 9.65
CA VAL A 208 -2.35 14.89 9.89
C VAL A 208 -0.90 14.79 9.41
N LEU A 209 -0.61 15.30 8.21
CA LEU A 209 0.77 15.35 7.70
C LEU A 209 1.69 16.09 8.67
N SER A 210 1.30 17.30 9.08
CA SER A 210 2.09 18.14 9.98
C SER A 210 2.35 17.45 11.34
N ALA A 211 1.30 16.88 11.94
CA ALA A 211 1.41 16.17 13.22
C ALA A 211 2.37 14.98 13.14
N MET A 212 2.28 14.20 12.07
CA MET A 212 3.09 12.99 11.91
C MET A 212 4.55 13.32 11.57
N PHE A 213 4.79 14.28 10.67
CA PHE A 213 6.14 14.69 10.28
C PHE A 213 6.92 15.32 11.44
N GLY A 214 6.26 16.07 12.33
CA GLY A 214 6.91 16.74 13.47
C GLY A 214 7.69 15.81 14.40
N SER A 215 7.34 14.52 14.44
CA SER A 215 7.97 13.53 15.32
C SER A 215 9.34 13.02 14.86
N GLY A 216 9.60 12.99 13.54
CA GLY A 216 10.75 12.29 12.96
C GLY A 216 10.67 10.76 12.94
N CYS A 217 9.61 10.18 13.51
CA CYS A 217 9.38 8.74 13.61
C CYS A 217 8.59 8.17 12.41
N PHE A 218 7.97 9.02 11.60
CA PHE A 218 7.11 8.61 10.50
C PHE A 218 7.60 9.15 9.15
N SER A 219 7.50 8.32 8.11
CA SER A 219 7.78 8.69 6.72
C SER A 219 6.48 8.58 5.93
N TYR A 220 6.10 9.60 5.18
CA TYR A 220 4.96 9.50 4.27
C TYR A 220 5.21 8.45 3.17
N ILE A 221 4.24 7.56 2.96
CA ILE A 221 4.28 6.55 1.89
C ILE A 221 3.41 7.02 0.73
N SER A 222 2.14 7.29 1.02
CA SER A 222 1.11 7.61 0.03
C SER A 222 -0.11 8.21 0.73
N GLY A 223 -1.02 8.75 -0.06
CA GLY A 223 -2.29 9.26 0.43
C GLY A 223 -3.18 9.68 -0.73
N PHE A 224 -4.47 9.78 -0.44
CA PHE A 224 -5.46 10.37 -1.32
C PHE A 224 -6.23 11.39 -0.51
N GLN A 225 -6.16 12.66 -0.92
CA GLN A 225 -6.74 13.77 -0.15
C GLN A 225 -8.20 13.47 0.22
N ASN A 226 -8.54 13.77 1.48
CA ASN A 226 -9.86 13.55 2.07
C ASN A 226 -10.35 12.08 2.07
N ALA A 227 -9.44 11.10 1.90
CA ALA A 227 -9.77 9.67 1.95
C ALA A 227 -8.87 8.92 2.94
N PHE A 228 -7.56 8.89 2.69
CA PHE A 228 -6.61 8.25 3.58
C PHE A 228 -5.19 8.80 3.42
N VAL A 229 -4.36 8.57 4.43
CA VAL A 229 -2.91 8.79 4.37
C VAL A 229 -2.18 7.62 5.04
N CYS A 230 -1.07 7.21 4.44
CA CYS A 230 -0.28 6.07 4.87
C CYS A 230 1.13 6.53 5.25
N PHE A 231 1.57 6.09 6.44
CA PHE A 231 2.91 6.35 6.95
C PHE A 231 3.66 5.05 7.26
N MET A 232 4.98 5.10 7.10
CA MET A 232 5.89 4.07 7.60
C MET A 232 6.56 4.58 8.87
N HIS A 233 6.34 3.91 9.99
CA HIS A 233 7.10 4.15 11.21
C HIS A 233 8.57 3.69 11.03
N VAL A 234 9.52 4.31 11.72
CA VAL A 234 10.97 3.99 11.62
C VAL A 234 11.30 2.54 11.94
N ASN A 235 10.44 1.83 12.70
CA ASN A 235 10.62 0.41 13.00
C ASN A 235 10.04 -0.54 11.92
N GLY A 236 9.42 0.01 10.87
CA GLY A 236 8.87 -0.72 9.73
C GLY A 236 7.40 -1.13 9.86
N VAL A 237 6.67 -0.60 10.85
CA VAL A 237 5.20 -0.75 10.96
C VAL A 237 4.53 0.31 10.08
N LYS A 238 3.59 -0.13 9.24
CA LYS A 238 2.74 0.77 8.44
C LYS A 238 1.58 1.27 9.30
N VAL A 239 1.22 2.54 9.13
CA VAL A 239 0.06 3.18 9.79
C VAL A 239 -0.82 3.79 8.71
N ASP A 240 -2.04 3.27 8.57
CA ASP A 240 -3.07 3.75 7.67
C ASP A 240 -4.08 4.60 8.46
N ILE A 241 -4.26 5.83 8.01
CA ILE A 241 -5.14 6.81 8.64
C ILE A 241 -6.27 7.15 7.67
N PHE A 242 -7.51 6.84 8.03
CA PHE A 242 -8.69 7.04 7.19
C PHE A 242 -9.56 8.21 7.67
N PHE A 243 -9.91 9.09 6.74
CA PHE A 243 -10.79 10.23 7.00
C PHE A 243 -12.25 9.77 6.92
N HIS A 244 -12.98 9.96 8.02
CA HIS A 244 -14.40 9.65 8.15
C HIS A 244 -15.23 10.91 7.99
N TYR A 245 -16.19 10.87 7.08
CA TYR A 245 -17.09 11.98 6.79
C TYR A 245 -18.54 11.52 6.78
N ALA A 246 -19.46 12.45 7.05
CA ALA A 246 -20.90 12.17 6.96
C ALA A 246 -21.31 11.83 5.53
N ALA A 247 -22.07 10.75 5.36
CA ALA A 247 -22.62 10.32 4.08
C ALA A 247 -24.16 10.22 4.13
N LEU A 248 -24.76 9.73 3.04
CA LEU A 248 -26.22 9.60 2.91
C LEU A 248 -26.78 8.62 3.94
N GLY A 249 -27.98 8.90 4.45
CA GLY A 249 -28.71 7.96 5.31
C GLY A 249 -28.19 7.83 6.74
N ASP A 250 -27.65 8.90 7.31
CA ASP A 250 -27.09 8.92 8.68
C ASP A 250 -25.93 7.93 8.91
N THR A 251 -25.02 7.89 7.93
CA THR A 251 -23.83 7.04 7.96
C THR A 251 -22.56 7.88 8.07
N TYR A 252 -21.51 7.26 8.62
CA TYR A 252 -20.14 7.70 8.39
C TYR A 252 -19.49 6.84 7.32
N ARG A 253 -18.84 7.50 6.37
CA ARG A 253 -18.11 6.86 5.29
C ARG A 253 -16.63 7.15 5.44
N HIS A 254 -15.81 6.12 5.23
CA HIS A 254 -14.40 6.28 4.88
C HIS A 254 -14.11 5.54 3.57
N ARG A 255 -12.97 5.82 2.93
CA ARG A 255 -12.69 5.27 1.59
C ARG A 255 -11.21 5.12 1.27
N SER A 256 -10.95 4.22 0.34
CA SER A 256 -9.69 4.16 -0.41
C SER A 256 -9.81 5.01 -1.70
N ARG A 257 -9.06 4.63 -2.73
CA ARG A 257 -9.16 5.24 -4.06
C ARG A 257 -10.43 4.84 -4.83
N TYR A 258 -10.86 3.58 -4.71
CA TYR A 258 -11.91 2.99 -5.56
C TYR A 258 -12.98 2.18 -4.81
N VAL A 259 -12.83 2.00 -3.50
CA VAL A 259 -13.88 1.47 -2.62
C VAL A 259 -14.10 2.41 -1.44
N ALA A 260 -15.27 2.32 -0.83
CA ALA A 260 -15.65 2.95 0.43
C ALA A 260 -16.22 1.92 1.39
N TRP A 261 -16.37 2.31 2.63
CA TRP A 261 -17.05 1.54 3.66
C TRP A 261 -18.01 2.45 4.42
N ASP A 262 -19.26 2.02 4.52
CA ASP A 262 -20.32 2.76 5.19
C ASP A 262 -20.61 2.15 6.55
N ASN A 263 -20.46 2.94 7.60
CA ASN A 263 -20.87 2.56 8.94
C ASN A 263 -22.08 3.39 9.36
N THR A 264 -22.95 2.83 10.20
CA THR A 264 -23.96 3.64 10.90
C THR A 264 -23.25 4.78 11.64
N ARG A 265 -23.80 5.99 11.67
CA ARG A 265 -23.18 7.10 12.41
C ARG A 265 -22.99 6.70 13.88
N PHE A 266 -21.79 6.94 14.39
CA PHE A 266 -21.42 6.61 15.77
C PHE A 266 -20.86 7.84 16.51
N ALA A 267 -21.05 7.86 17.83
CA ALA A 267 -20.24 8.69 18.72
C ALA A 267 -18.93 7.96 19.05
N LEU A 268 -18.00 8.66 19.70
CA LEU A 268 -16.76 8.07 20.18
C LEU A 268 -16.83 7.88 21.70
N ALA A 269 -16.32 6.74 22.16
CA ALA A 269 -16.16 6.42 23.58
C ALA A 269 -14.69 6.14 23.91
N GLU A 270 -14.32 6.27 25.18
CA GLU A 270 -12.97 5.98 25.64
C GLU A 270 -12.76 4.48 25.89
N THR A 271 -11.58 3.99 25.53
CA THR A 271 -11.09 2.67 25.93
C THR A 271 -9.67 2.76 26.47
N ASN A 272 -9.31 1.80 27.32
CA ASN A 272 -7.95 1.67 27.84
C ASN A 272 -7.22 0.54 27.11
N PHE A 273 -6.11 0.88 26.48
CA PHE A 273 -5.23 -0.08 25.81
C PHE A 273 -3.78 0.31 26.06
N LEU A 274 -2.89 -0.66 26.32
CA LEU A 274 -1.48 -0.41 26.64
C LEU A 274 -1.27 0.61 27.78
N GLY A 275 -2.19 0.65 28.75
CA GLY A 275 -2.16 1.60 29.86
C GLY A 275 -2.37 3.07 29.45
N LYS A 276 -2.91 3.32 28.26
CA LYS A 276 -3.25 4.65 27.74
C LYS A 276 -4.71 4.70 27.30
N ARG A 277 -5.26 5.92 27.32
CA ARG A 277 -6.57 6.25 26.78
C ARG A 277 -6.52 6.33 25.25
N PHE A 278 -7.48 5.67 24.60
CA PHE A 278 -7.77 5.74 23.17
C PHE A 278 -9.28 5.97 22.96
N LEU A 279 -9.67 6.38 21.76
CA LEU A 279 -11.07 6.48 21.35
C LEU A 279 -11.45 5.30 20.44
N VAL A 280 -12.71 4.89 20.52
CA VAL A 280 -13.34 3.86 19.66
C VAL A 280 -14.77 4.27 19.33
N PRO A 281 -15.41 3.72 18.28
CA PRO A 281 -16.85 3.83 18.09
C PRO A 281 -17.60 3.37 19.35
N GLU A 282 -18.53 4.18 19.86
CA GLU A 282 -19.23 3.93 21.13
C GLU A 282 -19.97 2.58 21.11
N ASP A 283 -20.72 2.31 20.04
CA ASP A 283 -21.22 0.95 19.75
C ASP A 283 -20.18 0.17 18.94
N THR A 284 -19.11 -0.23 19.63
CA THR A 284 -18.01 -1.02 19.04
C THR A 284 -18.50 -2.33 18.43
N SER A 285 -19.52 -2.97 19.03
CA SER A 285 -20.05 -4.24 18.53
C SER A 285 -20.74 -4.04 17.18
N GLN A 286 -21.60 -3.01 17.06
CA GLN A 286 -22.24 -2.69 15.79
C GLN A 286 -21.21 -2.34 14.73
N TYR A 287 -20.24 -1.46 15.04
CA TYR A 287 -19.19 -1.08 14.10
C TYR A 287 -18.42 -2.29 13.56
N LEU A 288 -17.96 -3.18 14.45
CA LEU A 288 -17.25 -4.40 14.02
C LEU A 288 -18.16 -5.38 13.25
N THR A 289 -19.45 -5.46 13.58
CA THR A 289 -20.39 -6.30 12.82
C THR A 289 -20.62 -5.78 11.40
N GLU A 290 -20.69 -4.47 11.21
CA GLU A 290 -20.79 -3.86 9.87
C GLU A 290 -19.54 -4.11 9.03
N ASN A 291 -18.36 -4.15 9.66
CA ASN A 291 -17.08 -4.39 9.00
C ASN A 291 -16.77 -5.88 8.75
N TYR A 292 -17.22 -6.79 9.61
CA TYR A 292 -16.74 -8.19 9.61
C TYR A 292 -17.83 -9.25 9.78
N GLY A 293 -19.09 -8.88 10.04
CA GLY A 293 -20.14 -9.81 10.40
C GLY A 293 -19.94 -10.40 11.80
N ASP A 294 -19.78 -11.73 11.90
CA ASP A 294 -19.45 -12.40 13.17
C ASP A 294 -17.96 -12.28 13.50
N TRP A 295 -17.57 -11.07 13.94
CA TRP A 295 -16.19 -10.74 14.29
C TRP A 295 -15.65 -11.47 15.52
N SER A 296 -16.53 -12.07 16.32
CA SER A 296 -16.15 -12.80 17.54
C SER A 296 -15.36 -14.07 17.23
N ARG A 297 -15.43 -14.57 15.99
CA ARG A 297 -14.75 -15.78 15.53
C ARG A 297 -13.65 -15.43 14.53
N PRO A 298 -12.40 -15.89 14.72
CA PRO A 298 -11.35 -15.70 13.73
C PRO A 298 -11.69 -16.37 12.39
N VAL A 299 -11.49 -15.62 11.29
CA VAL A 299 -11.60 -16.12 9.92
C VAL A 299 -10.19 -16.26 9.35
N ALA A 300 -9.78 -17.49 9.01
CA ALA A 300 -8.40 -17.79 8.63
C ALA A 300 -7.94 -17.13 7.31
N HIS A 301 -8.87 -16.91 6.38
CA HIS A 301 -8.58 -16.38 5.04
C HIS A 301 -9.49 -15.17 4.75
N TYR A 302 -9.41 -14.14 5.60
CA TYR A 302 -10.16 -12.91 5.40
C TYR A 302 -9.58 -12.06 4.27
N ASP A 303 -10.43 -11.55 3.39
CA ASP A 303 -10.06 -10.60 2.34
C ASP A 303 -10.93 -9.35 2.41
N ALA A 304 -10.32 -8.19 2.65
CA ALA A 304 -11.06 -6.93 2.82
C ALA A 304 -11.93 -6.53 1.61
N TYR A 305 -11.64 -7.04 0.40
CA TYR A 305 -12.42 -6.75 -0.80
C TYR A 305 -13.54 -7.76 -1.07
N LEU A 306 -13.51 -8.93 -0.41
CA LEU A 306 -14.50 -9.99 -0.59
C LEU A 306 -15.43 -10.12 0.62
N ASP A 307 -14.88 -9.98 1.83
CA ASP A 307 -15.54 -10.37 3.08
C ASP A 307 -16.16 -9.20 3.85
N THR A 308 -15.78 -7.96 3.54
CA THR A 308 -16.24 -6.79 4.26
C THR A 308 -17.69 -6.45 3.89
N PRO A 309 -18.70 -6.63 4.77
CA PRO A 309 -20.11 -6.52 4.41
C PRO A 309 -20.53 -5.11 4.00
N ASN A 310 -19.91 -4.09 4.59
CA ASN A 310 -20.23 -2.69 4.34
C ASN A 310 -19.42 -2.05 3.21
N LEU A 311 -18.74 -2.83 2.38
CA LEU A 311 -17.97 -2.34 1.25
C LEU A 311 -18.88 -1.79 0.14
N VAL A 312 -18.54 -0.60 -0.35
CA VAL A 312 -19.19 0.08 -1.48
C VAL A 312 -18.16 0.28 -2.60
N ILE A 313 -18.46 -0.21 -3.79
CA ILE A 313 -17.60 -0.02 -4.98
C ILE A 313 -17.83 1.40 -5.53
N LEU A 314 -16.78 2.21 -5.57
CA LEU A 314 -16.82 3.57 -6.13
C LEU A 314 -16.40 3.61 -7.61
N CYS A 315 -15.55 2.67 -8.03
CA CYS A 315 -15.05 2.57 -9.40
C CYS A 315 -14.96 1.09 -9.80
N MET A 316 -15.82 0.67 -10.74
CA MET A 316 -15.88 -0.73 -11.17
C MET A 316 -14.58 -1.17 -11.86
N ASP A 317 -14.02 -0.34 -12.75
CA ASP A 317 -12.79 -0.69 -13.49
C ASP A 317 -11.60 -0.94 -12.56
N ASP A 318 -11.44 -0.11 -11.52
CA ASP A 318 -10.40 -0.27 -10.52
C ASP A 318 -10.63 -1.51 -9.63
N MET A 319 -11.90 -1.81 -9.30
CA MET A 319 -12.25 -3.04 -8.57
C MET A 319 -11.92 -4.29 -9.39
N LEU A 320 -12.29 -4.32 -10.67
CA LEU A 320 -11.97 -5.44 -11.56
C LEU A 320 -10.46 -5.57 -11.79
N PHE A 321 -9.74 -4.45 -11.94
CA PHE A 321 -8.27 -4.45 -11.98
C PHE A 321 -7.68 -5.06 -10.71
N GLN A 322 -8.18 -4.68 -9.53
CA GLN A 322 -7.73 -5.21 -8.24
C GLN A 322 -8.01 -6.71 -8.13
N LEU A 323 -9.19 -7.19 -8.56
CA LEU A 323 -9.51 -8.60 -8.53
C LEU A 323 -8.57 -9.42 -9.42
N ILE A 324 -8.27 -8.97 -10.64
CA ILE A 324 -7.29 -9.66 -11.52
C ILE A 324 -5.90 -9.64 -10.91
N PHE A 325 -5.50 -8.52 -10.31
CA PHE A 325 -4.21 -8.42 -9.64
C PHE A 325 -4.09 -9.47 -8.51
N LYS A 326 -5.11 -9.55 -7.64
CA LYS A 326 -5.14 -10.53 -6.54
C LYS A 326 -5.30 -11.97 -7.02
N MET A 327 -6.08 -12.22 -8.07
CA MET A 327 -6.17 -13.53 -8.73
C MET A 327 -4.80 -13.96 -9.25
N THR A 328 -4.05 -13.03 -9.84
CA THR A 328 -2.69 -13.31 -10.31
C THR A 328 -1.78 -13.67 -9.14
N ASP A 329 -1.83 -12.93 -8.02
CA ASP A 329 -1.03 -13.25 -6.83
C ASP A 329 -1.39 -14.62 -6.23
N ALA A 330 -2.69 -14.92 -6.08
CA ALA A 330 -3.18 -16.20 -5.58
C ALA A 330 -2.76 -17.37 -6.49
N TYR A 331 -2.91 -17.21 -7.81
CA TYR A 331 -2.40 -18.18 -8.80
C TYR A 331 -0.89 -18.38 -8.66
N PHE A 332 -0.15 -17.29 -8.54
CA PHE A 332 1.31 -17.32 -8.52
C PHE A 332 1.86 -18.08 -7.31
N VAL A 333 1.21 -17.98 -6.14
CA VAL A 333 1.59 -18.72 -4.91
C VAL A 333 0.83 -20.04 -4.71
N ASN A 334 0.00 -20.44 -5.69
CA ASN A 334 -0.82 -21.64 -5.66
C ASN A 334 -1.85 -21.69 -4.51
N ASP A 335 -2.45 -20.54 -4.16
CA ASP A 335 -3.57 -20.45 -3.23
C ASP A 335 -4.91 -20.62 -3.97
N VAL A 336 -5.26 -21.88 -4.22
CA VAL A 336 -6.45 -22.26 -5.00
C VAL A 336 -7.75 -21.77 -4.34
N ALA A 337 -7.80 -21.79 -3.01
CA ALA A 337 -8.99 -21.37 -2.27
C ALA A 337 -9.25 -19.87 -2.41
N MET A 338 -8.21 -19.04 -2.24
CA MET A 338 -8.34 -17.60 -2.46
C MET A 338 -8.59 -17.28 -3.93
N PHE A 339 -7.92 -17.99 -4.84
CA PHE A 339 -8.12 -17.83 -6.29
C PHE A 339 -9.58 -18.07 -6.69
N GLY A 340 -10.19 -19.17 -6.24
CA GLY A 340 -11.60 -19.49 -6.51
C GLY A 340 -12.55 -18.39 -6.05
N ARG A 341 -12.39 -17.92 -4.82
CA ARG A 341 -13.23 -16.84 -4.25
C ARG A 341 -13.11 -15.51 -5.01
N LEU A 342 -11.88 -15.14 -5.38
CA LEU A 342 -11.63 -13.94 -6.19
C LEU A 342 -12.25 -14.10 -7.59
N CYS A 343 -12.18 -15.29 -8.18
CA CYS A 343 -12.78 -15.61 -9.47
C CYS A 343 -14.31 -15.49 -9.42
N GLU A 344 -14.96 -16.04 -8.40
CA GLU A 344 -16.40 -15.91 -8.18
C GLU A 344 -16.81 -14.44 -8.11
N LYS A 345 -16.10 -13.62 -7.33
CA LYS A 345 -16.38 -12.17 -7.24
C LYS A 345 -16.13 -11.45 -8.56
N TYR A 346 -15.10 -11.83 -9.31
CA TYR A 346 -14.84 -11.27 -10.62
C TYR A 346 -15.99 -11.58 -11.59
N VAL A 347 -16.49 -12.82 -11.61
CA VAL A 347 -17.65 -13.22 -12.43
C VAL A 347 -18.90 -12.45 -12.02
N GLU A 348 -19.18 -12.32 -10.72
CA GLU A 348 -20.31 -11.57 -10.19
C GLU A 348 -20.33 -10.13 -10.71
N LEU A 349 -19.17 -9.45 -10.70
CA LEU A 349 -19.08 -8.03 -11.05
C LEU A 349 -18.93 -7.77 -12.55
N SER A 350 -18.25 -8.65 -13.29
CA SER A 350 -17.95 -8.44 -14.71
C SER A 350 -18.85 -9.22 -15.68
N GLY A 351 -19.49 -10.30 -15.21
CA GLY A 351 -20.18 -11.28 -16.06
C GLY A 351 -19.24 -12.18 -16.88
N ASP A 352 -17.92 -12.04 -16.72
CA ASP A 352 -16.91 -12.74 -17.50
C ASP A 352 -16.38 -13.98 -16.76
N ASN A 353 -16.61 -15.15 -17.35
CA ASN A 353 -16.31 -16.45 -16.75
C ASN A 353 -15.01 -17.10 -17.26
N ARG A 354 -14.15 -16.38 -17.98
CA ARG A 354 -12.96 -16.96 -18.63
C ARG A 354 -12.00 -17.70 -17.70
N TYR A 355 -11.95 -17.32 -16.41
CA TYR A 355 -11.03 -17.89 -15.44
C TYR A 355 -11.65 -19.01 -14.59
N VAL A 356 -12.95 -19.27 -14.73
CA VAL A 356 -13.66 -20.28 -13.90
C VAL A 356 -13.11 -21.68 -14.12
N GLY A 357 -12.76 -22.04 -15.36
CA GLY A 357 -12.17 -23.34 -15.68
C GLY A 357 -10.86 -23.59 -14.92
N LEU A 358 -10.05 -22.55 -14.71
CA LEU A 358 -8.76 -22.65 -14.03
C LEU A 358 -8.91 -23.05 -12.57
N VAL A 359 -10.02 -22.72 -11.90
CA VAL A 359 -10.26 -23.12 -10.51
C VAL A 359 -10.30 -24.65 -10.37
N THR A 360 -10.75 -25.35 -11.41
CA THR A 360 -10.80 -26.82 -11.42
C THR A 360 -9.46 -27.45 -11.82
N ASP A 361 -8.67 -26.73 -12.62
CA ASP A 361 -7.38 -27.20 -13.14
C ASP A 361 -6.20 -26.97 -12.15
N LEU A 362 -6.39 -26.10 -11.15
CA LEU A 362 -5.43 -25.76 -10.09
C LEU A 362 -5.57 -26.68 -8.88
#